data_AF-A0A1Y4MLC7-F1
#
_entry.id   AF-A0A1Y4MLC7-F1
#
_cell.length_a   1.000
_cell.length_b   1.000
_cell.length_c   1.000
_cell.angle_alpha   90.00
_cell.angle_beta   90.00
_cell.angle_gamma   90.00
#
_symmetry.space_group_name_H-M   'P 1'
#
loop_
_entity.id
_entity.type
_entity.pdbx_description
1 polymer ?
#
loop_
_entity_poly.entity_id
_entity_poly.type
_entity_poly.pdbx_seq_one_letter_code
_entity_poly.pdbx_strand_id
1 'polypeptide(L)'
;MERNIIGDLLILKQMNIKPNFSELARIYDMDRHTVAKYWREGGIKKVERKPRKSILDKYSDEITRLFEKPGVHKRAAYEYLLDRYGEDNIGTYNNFKYYTWKRDMKPQKTVKPHVRYEI
;
A
#
# COMPACT_ATOMS: atom_id res chain seq x y z
N MET A 1 31.10 22.78 0.96
CA MET A 1 31.56 21.45 0.51
C MET A 1 30.46 20.48 0.90
N GLU A 2 29.73 19.92 -0.07
CA GLU A 2 28.75 18.87 0.25
C GLU A 2 29.50 17.71 0.90
N ARG A 3 29.16 17.41 2.16
CA ARG A 3 29.74 16.29 2.87
C ARG A 3 29.00 15.03 2.44
N ASN A 4 29.69 14.05 1.87
CA ASN A 4 29.10 12.80 1.43
C ASN A 4 29.44 11.67 2.41
N ILE A 5 28.50 11.38 3.32
CA ILE A 5 28.65 10.33 4.33
C ILE A 5 28.99 8.96 3.75
N ILE A 6 28.48 8.65 2.55
CA ILE A 6 28.71 7.35 1.92
C ILE A 6 30.15 7.23 1.42
N GLY A 7 30.70 8.31 0.86
CA GLY A 7 32.10 8.37 0.44
C GLY A 7 33.04 8.16 1.62
N ASP A 8 32.83 8.90 2.70
CA ASP A 8 33.64 8.78 3.92
C ASP A 8 33.58 7.39 4.55
N LEU A 9 32.36 6.82 4.64
CA LEU A 9 32.18 5.46 5.17
C LEU A 9 32.84 4.40 4.28
N LEU A 10 32.86 4.59 2.95
CA LEU A 10 33.52 3.69 2.01
C LEU A 10 35.04 3.73 2.19
N ILE A 11 35.62 4.93 2.32
CA ILE A 11 37.05 5.13 2.56
C ILE A 11 37.45 4.44 3.87
N LEU A 12 36.73 4.71 4.96
CA LEU A 12 37.00 4.08 6.27
C LEU A 12 36.90 2.56 6.21
N LYS A 13 35.95 2.03 5.43
CA LYS A 13 35.80 0.58 5.23
C LYS A 13 36.94 -0.02 4.41
N GLN A 14 37.41 0.66 3.36
CA GLN A 14 38.58 0.24 2.58
C GLN A 14 39.87 0.24 3.40
N MET A 15 40.01 1.20 4.31
CA MET A 15 41.13 1.28 5.25
C MET A 15 41.02 0.28 6.42
N ASN A 16 39.95 -0.52 6.48
CA ASN A 16 39.66 -1.45 7.58
C ASN A 16 39.59 -0.76 8.96
N ILE A 17 39.15 0.50 8.99
CA ILE A 17 39.00 1.30 10.22
C ILE A 17 37.53 1.29 10.64
N LYS A 18 37.26 0.96 11.91
CA LYS A 18 35.93 1.08 12.50
C LYS A 18 35.61 2.55 12.79
N PRO A 19 34.56 3.14 12.19
CA PRO A 19 34.20 4.54 12.43
C PRO A 19 33.64 4.77 13.83
N ASN A 20 33.82 5.99 14.35
CA ASN A 20 33.01 6.47 15.46
C ASN A 20 31.65 6.96 14.93
N PHE A 21 30.61 6.12 15.06
CA PHE A 21 29.28 6.41 14.53
C PHE A 21 28.62 7.64 15.18
N SER A 22 28.92 7.94 16.45
CA SER A 22 28.35 9.10 17.14
C SER A 22 28.93 10.41 16.65
N GLU A 23 30.23 10.44 16.35
CA GLU A 23 30.89 11.63 15.78
C GLU A 23 30.40 11.88 14.35
N LEU A 24 30.35 10.83 13.51
CA LEU A 24 29.79 10.94 12.17
C LEU A 24 28.33 11.38 12.20
N ALA A 25 27.52 10.85 13.12
CA ALA A 25 26.14 11.28 13.32
C ALA A 25 26.01 12.79 13.59
N ARG A 26 26.90 13.38 14.39
CA ARG A 26 26.91 14.84 14.67
C ARG A 26 27.37 15.65 13.46
N ILE A 27 28.40 15.19 12.74
CA ILE A 27 28.95 15.88 11.56
C ILE A 27 27.91 15.96 10.43
N TYR A 28 27.13 14.89 10.27
CA TYR A 28 26.17 14.69 9.19
C TYR A 28 24.72 14.97 9.59
N ASP A 29 24.45 15.31 10.85
CA ASP A 29 23.11 15.48 11.41
C ASP A 29 22.18 14.29 11.12
N MET A 30 22.68 13.07 11.42
CA MET A 30 22.00 11.82 11.15
C MET A 30 21.94 10.95 12.41
N ASP A 31 20.94 10.06 12.49
CA ASP A 31 20.90 9.05 13.54
C ASP A 31 22.10 8.08 13.44
N ARG A 32 22.77 7.82 14.56
CA ARG A 32 23.96 6.95 14.63
C ARG A 32 23.69 5.53 14.13
N HIS A 33 22.48 4.99 14.32
CA HIS A 33 22.12 3.65 13.88
C HIS A 33 21.97 3.61 12.35
N THR A 34 21.55 4.71 11.74
CA THR A 34 21.54 4.89 10.29
C THR A 34 22.96 4.91 9.72
N VAL A 35 23.89 5.64 10.33
CA VAL A 35 25.32 5.65 9.94
C VAL A 35 25.93 4.25 10.07
N ALA A 36 25.69 3.57 11.19
CA ALA A 36 26.17 2.21 11.43
C ALA A 36 25.55 1.20 10.45
N LYS A 37 24.31 1.42 10.01
CA LYS A 37 23.67 0.62 8.96
C LYS A 37 24.37 0.82 7.63
N TYR A 38 24.62 2.07 7.20
CA TYR A 38 25.30 2.36 5.94
C TYR A 38 26.72 1.78 5.90
N TRP A 39 27.47 1.85 7.00
CA TRP A 39 28.80 1.25 7.07
C TRP A 39 28.76 -0.28 6.90
N ARG A 40 27.83 -0.96 7.61
CA ARG A 40 27.64 -2.42 7.50
C ARG A 40 27.22 -2.83 6.10
N GLU A 41 26.21 -2.17 5.54
CA GLU A 41 25.64 -2.47 4.23
C GLU A 41 26.52 -2.02 3.06
N GLY A 42 27.55 -1.18 3.31
CA GLY A 42 28.43 -0.65 2.26
C GLY A 42 27.77 0.44 1.41
N GLY A 43 26.78 1.14 1.95
CA GLY A 43 26.03 2.18 1.26
C GLY A 43 24.56 2.23 1.67
N ILE A 44 23.79 3.07 0.95
CA ILE A 44 22.34 3.17 1.13
C ILE A 44 21.69 2.07 0.30
N LYS A 45 21.29 0.98 0.94
CA LYS A 45 20.52 -0.07 0.25
C LYS A 45 19.08 0.41 0.04
N LYS A 46 18.70 0.63 -1.23
CA LYS A 46 17.30 0.85 -1.59
C LYS A 46 16.54 -0.47 -1.39
N VAL A 47 15.73 -0.54 -0.34
CA VAL A 47 14.83 -1.68 -0.12
C VAL A 47 13.54 -1.38 -0.86
N GLU A 48 13.31 -2.07 -1.98
CA GLU A 48 12.01 -2.03 -2.63
C GLU A 48 10.99 -2.79 -1.78
N ARG A 49 9.90 -2.12 -1.44
CA ARG A 49 8.79 -2.78 -0.73
C ARG A 49 8.07 -3.68 -1.72
N LYS A 50 8.05 -4.98 -1.44
CA LYS A 50 7.25 -5.93 -2.24
C LYS A 50 5.78 -5.51 -2.22
N PRO A 51 5.07 -5.55 -3.37
CA PRO A 51 3.66 -5.24 -3.42
C PRO A 51 2.89 -6.26 -2.56
N ARG A 52 2.06 -5.78 -1.63
CA ARG A 52 1.19 -6.62 -0.81
C ARG A 52 -0.16 -6.78 -1.50
N LYS A 53 -0.65 -8.02 -1.58
CA LYS A 53 -2.01 -8.32 -2.04
C LYS A 53 -3.02 -7.82 -1.01
N SER A 54 -4.17 -7.32 -1.50
CA SER A 54 -5.28 -6.94 -0.64
C SER A 54 -6.02 -8.19 -0.16
N ILE A 55 -6.60 -8.14 1.04
CA ILE A 55 -7.47 -9.21 1.54
C ILE A 55 -8.66 -9.42 0.60
N LEU A 56 -9.18 -8.33 0.02
CA LEU A 56 -10.30 -8.32 -0.92
C LEU A 56 -9.95 -8.90 -2.29
N ASP A 57 -8.68 -9.16 -2.60
CA ASP A 57 -8.29 -9.81 -3.86
C ASP A 57 -8.94 -11.21 -3.97
N LYS A 58 -9.16 -11.89 -2.84
CA LYS A 58 -9.86 -13.18 -2.76
C LYS A 58 -11.31 -13.12 -3.27
N TYR A 59 -11.97 -11.98 -3.13
CA TYR A 59 -13.38 -11.77 -3.47
C TYR A 59 -13.58 -10.94 -4.75
N SER A 60 -12.50 -10.69 -5.50
CA SER A 60 -12.51 -9.83 -6.69
C SER A 60 -13.56 -10.25 -7.72
N ASP A 61 -13.64 -11.55 -8.04
CA ASP A 61 -14.63 -12.09 -8.99
C ASP A 61 -16.06 -11.93 -8.49
N GLU A 62 -16.30 -12.09 -7.19
CA GLU A 62 -17.63 -11.94 -6.60
C GLU A 62 -18.07 -10.47 -6.58
N ILE A 63 -17.15 -9.54 -6.27
CA ILE A 63 -17.40 -8.10 -6.36
C ILE A 63 -17.79 -7.70 -7.79
N THR A 64 -17.10 -8.23 -8.80
CA THR A 64 -17.41 -7.98 -10.21
C THR A 64 -18.81 -8.48 -10.56
N ARG A 65 -19.15 -9.72 -10.20
CA ARG A 65 -20.50 -10.28 -10.41
C ARG A 65 -21.61 -9.51 -9.69
N LEU A 66 -21.33 -8.96 -8.51
CA LEU A 66 -22.28 -8.11 -7.80
C LEU A 66 -22.50 -6.79 -8.53
N PHE A 67 -21.43 -6.19 -9.08
CA PHE A 67 -21.50 -4.94 -9.82
C PHE A 67 -22.14 -5.08 -11.20
N GLU A 68 -22.13 -6.26 -11.80
CA GLU A 68 -22.85 -6.57 -13.05
C GLU A 68 -24.38 -6.51 -12.88
N LYS A 69 -24.89 -6.77 -11.67
CA LYS A 69 -26.33 -6.72 -11.41
C LYS A 69 -26.84 -5.28 -11.47
N PRO A 70 -27.93 -5.00 -12.20
CA PRO A 70 -28.46 -3.65 -12.31
C PRO A 70 -28.98 -3.17 -10.95
N GLY A 71 -28.66 -1.92 -10.60
CA GLY A 71 -29.14 -1.28 -9.37
C GLY A 71 -28.34 -1.62 -8.10
N VAL A 72 -27.26 -2.41 -8.19
CA VAL A 72 -26.40 -2.66 -7.03
C VAL A 72 -25.54 -1.44 -6.72
N HIS A 73 -25.64 -0.92 -5.50
CA HIS A 73 -24.75 0.14 -5.01
C HIS A 73 -23.49 -0.43 -4.36
N LYS A 74 -22.40 0.35 -4.33
CA LYS A 74 -21.16 -0.05 -3.64
C LYS A 74 -21.39 -0.44 -2.17
N ARG A 75 -22.28 0.28 -1.48
CA ARG A 75 -22.65 0.00 -0.10
C ARG A 75 -23.40 -1.34 0.03
N ALA A 76 -24.36 -1.59 -0.84
CA ALA A 76 -25.10 -2.85 -0.86
C ALA A 76 -24.18 -4.05 -1.13
N ALA A 77 -23.24 -3.93 -2.07
CA ALA A 77 -22.26 -4.98 -2.33
C ALA A 77 -21.33 -5.23 -1.12
N TYR A 78 -20.93 -4.17 -0.41
CA TYR A 78 -20.14 -4.30 0.81
C TYR A 78 -20.93 -4.98 1.94
N GLU A 79 -22.16 -4.55 2.19
CA GLU A 79 -23.01 -5.13 3.24
C GLU A 79 -23.30 -6.61 2.96
N TYR A 80 -23.52 -6.98 1.70
CA TYR A 80 -23.64 -8.39 1.29
C TYR A 80 -22.39 -9.21 1.59
N LEU A 81 -21.21 -8.68 1.26
CA LEU A 81 -19.95 -9.38 1.54
C LEU A 81 -19.66 -9.46 3.04
N LEU A 82 -20.02 -8.42 3.79
CA LEU A 82 -19.87 -8.36 5.24
C LEU A 82 -20.76 -9.41 5.93
N ASP A 83 -22.02 -9.53 5.51
CA ASP A 83 -22.95 -10.54 6.01
C ASP A 83 -22.45 -11.96 5.72
N ARG A 84 -21.92 -12.20 4.52
CA ARG A 84 -21.48 -13.52 4.08
C ARG A 84 -20.15 -13.99 4.69
N TYR A 85 -19.18 -13.08 4.83
CA TYR A 85 -17.79 -13.43 5.18
C TYR A 85 -17.31 -12.83 6.50
N GLY A 86 -18.07 -11.94 7.11
CA GLY A 86 -17.73 -11.28 8.38
C GLY A 86 -16.70 -10.14 8.25
N GLU A 87 -16.62 -9.33 9.30
CA GLU A 87 -15.78 -8.13 9.35
C GLU A 87 -14.28 -8.45 9.25
N ASP A 88 -13.83 -9.54 9.86
CA ASP A 88 -12.42 -9.95 9.87
C ASP A 88 -11.86 -10.21 8.45
N ASN A 89 -12.73 -10.61 7.53
CA ASN A 89 -12.35 -10.98 6.17
C ASN A 89 -12.52 -9.86 5.15
N ILE A 90 -13.49 -8.97 5.35
CA ILE A 90 -13.81 -7.88 4.41
C ILE A 90 -13.13 -6.56 4.84
N GLY A 91 -12.94 -6.38 6.14
CA GLY A 91 -12.53 -5.12 6.73
C GLY A 91 -13.58 -4.04 6.58
N THR A 92 -13.16 -2.78 6.61
CA THR A 92 -14.08 -1.63 6.64
C THR A 92 -14.57 -1.20 5.27
N TYR A 93 -15.72 -0.51 5.23
CA TYR A 93 -16.27 0.05 3.99
C TYR A 93 -15.30 0.98 3.26
N ASN A 94 -14.49 1.76 3.99
CA ASN A 94 -13.51 2.66 3.37
C ASN A 94 -12.41 1.87 2.63
N ASN A 95 -11.96 0.75 3.19
CA ASN A 95 -11.03 -0.16 2.51
C ASN A 95 -11.67 -0.71 1.23
N PHE A 96 -12.92 -1.20 1.32
CA PHE A 96 -13.67 -1.68 0.15
C PHE A 96 -13.89 -0.62 -0.93
N LYS A 97 -14.26 0.61 -0.53
CA LYS A 97 -14.45 1.74 -1.43
C LYS A 97 -13.15 2.09 -2.16
N TYR A 98 -12.03 2.16 -1.43
CA TYR A 98 -10.72 2.43 -2.03
C TYR A 98 -10.28 1.28 -2.94
N TYR A 99 -10.51 0.03 -2.53
CA TYR A 99 -10.21 -1.16 -3.30
C TYR A 99 -10.91 -1.16 -4.67
N THR A 100 -12.23 -0.88 -4.68
CA THR A 100 -13.01 -0.81 -5.92
C THR A 100 -12.63 0.38 -6.78
N TRP A 101 -12.30 1.54 -6.18
CA TRP A 101 -11.82 2.71 -6.92
C TRP A 101 -10.47 2.46 -7.61
N LYS A 102 -9.50 1.89 -6.90
CA LYS A 102 -8.16 1.61 -7.43
C LYS A 102 -8.15 0.62 -8.60
N ARG A 103 -9.16 -0.25 -8.67
CA ARG A 103 -9.32 -1.29 -9.71
C ARG A 103 -10.35 -0.92 -10.77
N ASP A 104 -10.83 0.33 -10.76
CA ASP A 104 -11.91 0.84 -11.62
C ASP A 104 -13.18 -0.03 -11.66
N MET A 105 -13.46 -0.73 -10.55
CA MET A 105 -14.67 -1.53 -10.39
C MET A 105 -15.85 -0.58 -10.10
N LYS A 106 -16.77 -0.51 -11.06
CA LYS A 106 -17.95 0.37 -11.00
C LYS A 106 -19.23 -0.47 -11.11
N PRO A 107 -20.24 -0.19 -10.27
CA PRO A 107 -21.54 -0.82 -10.41
C PRO A 107 -22.21 -0.40 -11.72
N GLN A 108 -22.97 -1.31 -12.31
CA GLN A 108 -23.81 -1.01 -13.47
C GLN A 108 -24.86 0.05 -13.10
N LYS A 109 -24.96 1.07 -13.96
CA LYS A 109 -25.99 2.10 -13.80
C LYS A 109 -27.35 1.47 -14.08
N THR A 110 -28.36 1.92 -13.34
CA THR A 110 -29.75 1.48 -13.54
C THR A 110 -30.17 1.66 -14.99
N VAL A 111 -30.80 0.62 -15.54
CA VAL A 111 -31.38 0.64 -16.88
C VAL A 111 -32.52 1.66 -16.90
N LYS A 112 -32.78 2.26 -18.07
CA LYS A 112 -33.89 3.22 -18.26
C LYS A 112 -35.19 2.61 -17.70
N PRO A 113 -35.93 3.33 -16.83
CA PRO A 113 -37.18 2.83 -16.30
C PRO A 113 -38.21 2.64 -17.43
N HIS A 114 -38.86 1.48 -17.45
CA HIS A 114 -40.01 1.23 -18.33
C HIS A 114 -41.27 1.75 -17.65
N VAL A 115 -41.86 2.81 -18.20
CA VAL A 115 -43.13 3.38 -17.72
C VAL A 115 -44.25 2.37 -17.99
N ARG A 116 -45.03 2.03 -16.98
CA ARG A 116 -46.28 1.27 -17.14
C ARG A 116 -47.41 2.25 -17.40
N TYR A 117 -48.22 1.98 -18.41
CA TYR A 117 -49.48 2.68 -18.62
C TYR A 117 -50.57 1.90 -17.90
N GLU A 118 -51.32 2.59 -17.04
CA GLU A 118 -52.58 2.07 -16.51
C GLU A 118 -53.63 2.15 -17.64
N ILE A 119 -54.40 1.08 -17.84
CA ILE A 119 -55.53 1.01 -18.78
C ILE A 119 -56.81 1.20 -17.97
#